data_AF-A0A7V0P077-F1
#
_entry.id   AF-A0A7V0P077-F1
#
_cell.length_a   1.000
_cell.length_b   1.000
_cell.length_c   1.000
_cell.angle_alpha   90.00
_cell.angle_beta   90.00
_cell.angle_gamma   90.00
#
_symmetry.space_group_name_H-M   'P 1'
#
loop_
_entity.id
_entity.type
_entity.pdbx_description
1 polymer ?
#
loop_
_entity_poly.entity_id
_entity_poly.type
_entity_poly.pdbx_seq_one_letter_code
_entity_poly.pdbx_strand_id
1 'polypeptide(L)'
;SMNFQRNRSQRHPITKGTVAVWEGDYKLIHYLENKESLLFNLKKDPGELNNLFEKEPETGQPLLKLIQDNLEKANEKIRRGE
;
A
#
# COMPACT_ATOMS: atom_id res chain seq x y z
N SER A 1 -0.69 8.60 -36.31
CA SER A 1 -1.89 8.48 -35.46
C SER A 1 -1.48 7.83 -34.15
N MET A 2 -1.52 8.54 -33.02
CA MET A 2 -1.23 7.94 -31.71
C MET A 2 -2.47 7.19 -31.21
N ASN A 3 -2.33 5.89 -31.01
CA ASN A 3 -3.40 5.02 -30.54
C ASN A 3 -3.29 4.92 -29.01
N PHE A 4 -4.08 5.72 -28.29
CA PHE A 4 -4.19 5.61 -26.83
C PHE A 4 -5.05 4.37 -26.53
N GLN A 5 -4.39 3.21 -26.40
CA GLN A 5 -5.05 2.05 -25.82
C GLN A 5 -5.36 2.37 -24.35
N ARG A 6 -6.64 2.60 -24.04
CA ARG A 6 -7.11 2.63 -22.65
C ARG A 6 -6.66 1.33 -22.00
N ASN A 7 -5.91 1.46 -20.91
CA ASN A 7 -5.41 0.32 -20.16
C ASN A 7 -6.61 -0.54 -19.72
N ARG A 8 -6.75 -1.76 -20.28
CA ARG A 8 -7.90 -2.67 -19.98
C ARG A 8 -7.97 -3.07 -18.49
N SER A 9 -6.94 -2.76 -17.72
CA SER A 9 -6.85 -2.99 -16.28
C SER A 9 -7.82 -2.15 -15.44
N GLN A 10 -8.47 -1.12 -15.98
CA GLN A 10 -9.36 -0.21 -15.23
C GLN A 10 -10.58 -0.88 -14.57
N ARG A 11 -10.88 -2.15 -14.87
CA ARG A 11 -12.04 -2.88 -14.30
C ARG A 11 -11.67 -4.02 -13.35
N HIS A 12 -10.39 -4.23 -13.09
CA HIS A 12 -9.95 -5.32 -12.23
C HIS A 12 -9.59 -4.79 -10.84
N PRO A 13 -10.09 -5.43 -9.76
CA PRO A 13 -9.66 -5.08 -8.42
C PRO A 13 -8.15 -5.17 -8.27
N ILE A 14 -7.58 -4.23 -7.53
CA ILE A 14 -6.19 -4.20 -7.10
C ILE A 14 -6.00 -5.37 -6.13
N THR A 15 -5.44 -6.45 -6.64
CA THR A 15 -5.16 -7.69 -5.89
C THR A 15 -3.68 -8.05 -5.87
N LYS A 16 -2.85 -7.31 -6.61
CA LYS A 16 -1.42 -7.57 -6.81
C LYS A 16 -0.62 -6.28 -6.79
N GLY A 17 0.65 -6.38 -6.45
CA GLY A 17 1.59 -5.26 -6.36
C GLY A 17 1.90 -4.83 -4.92
N THR A 18 2.57 -3.68 -4.84
CA THR A 18 3.09 -3.10 -3.60
C THR A 18 2.41 -1.78 -3.33
N VAL A 19 1.91 -1.60 -2.11
CA VAL A 19 1.30 -0.35 -1.66
C VAL A 19 2.12 0.18 -0.50
N ALA A 20 2.42 1.47 -0.52
CA ALA A 20 3.13 2.11 0.58
C ALA A 20 2.32 3.28 1.12
N VAL A 21 2.36 3.46 2.42
CA VAL A 21 1.84 4.65 3.11
C VAL A 21 2.96 5.28 3.91
N TRP A 22 2.96 6.60 3.96
CA TRP A 22 3.94 7.38 4.68
C TRP A 22 3.19 8.35 5.59
N GLU A 23 3.45 8.25 6.89
CA GLU A 23 2.93 9.16 7.91
C GLU A 23 4.06 9.63 8.84
N GLY A 24 4.35 10.93 8.82
CA GLY A 24 5.43 11.52 9.62
C GLY A 24 6.78 10.89 9.32
N ASP A 25 7.43 10.35 10.36
CA ASP A 25 8.73 9.68 10.27
C ASP A 25 8.63 8.22 9.85
N TYR A 26 7.42 7.67 9.69
CA TYR A 26 7.21 6.24 9.45
C TYR A 26 6.68 5.97 8.05
N LYS A 27 7.20 4.90 7.45
CA LYS A 27 6.76 4.38 6.17
C LYS A 27 6.43 2.91 6.32
N LEU A 28 5.23 2.55 5.87
CA LEU A 28 4.78 1.16 5.83
C LEU A 28 4.60 0.72 4.38
N ILE A 29 5.22 -0.40 4.02
CA ILE A 29 5.14 -1.04 2.70
C ILE A 29 4.40 -2.36 2.87
N HIS A 30 3.33 -2.56 2.11
CA HIS A 30 2.52 -3.77 2.11
C HIS A 30 2.54 -4.45 0.73
N TYR A 31 2.95 -5.71 0.70
CA TYR A 31 2.95 -6.55 -0.50
C TYR A 31 1.65 -7.33 -0.57
N LEU A 32 0.78 -7.01 -1.53
CA LEU A 32 -0.56 -7.60 -1.63
C LEU A 32 -0.55 -9.09 -1.94
N GLU A 33 0.47 -9.54 -2.69
CA GLU A 33 0.59 -10.94 -3.12
C GLU A 33 0.92 -11.87 -1.96
N ASN A 34 1.83 -11.45 -1.07
CA ASN A 34 2.33 -12.28 0.03
C ASN A 34 1.73 -11.89 1.38
N LYS A 35 0.93 -10.82 1.43
CA LYS A 35 0.39 -10.19 2.66
C LYS A 35 1.47 -9.78 3.66
N GLU A 36 2.68 -9.54 3.18
CA GLU A 36 3.82 -9.12 3.99
C GLU A 36 3.80 -7.61 4.19
N SER A 37 4.12 -7.18 5.41
CA SER A 37 4.18 -5.75 5.77
C SER A 37 5.53 -5.41 6.38
N LEU A 38 6.13 -4.34 5.88
CA LEU A 38 7.39 -3.80 6.36
C LEU A 38 7.14 -2.39 6.90
N LEU A 39 7.63 -2.10 8.11
CA LEU A 39 7.55 -0.78 8.73
C LEU A 39 8.96 -0.25 8.94
N PHE A 40 9.21 0.98 8.51
CA PHE A 40 10.49 1.65 8.68
C PHE A 40 10.28 3.02 9.34
N ASN A 41 11.19 3.38 10.25
CA ASN A 41 11.28 4.74 10.77
C ASN A 41 12.39 5.47 10.01
N LEU A 42 12.02 6.32 9.05
CA LEU A 42 12.95 7.00 8.14
C LEU A 42 13.86 8.02 8.84
N LYS A 43 13.46 8.50 10.01
CA LYS A 43 14.29 9.43 10.80
C LYS A 43 15.45 8.70 11.49
N LYS A 44 15.22 7.48 11.98
CA LYS A 44 16.24 6.64 12.63
C LYS A 44 16.97 5.73 11.65
N ASP A 45 16.28 5.32 10.59
CA ASP A 45 16.74 4.37 9.58
C ASP A 45 16.35 4.85 8.17
N PRO A 46 17.04 5.88 7.66
CA PRO A 46 16.81 6.38 6.31
C PRO A 46 17.18 5.36 5.22
N GLY A 47 17.90 4.29 5.57
CA GLY A 47 18.25 3.20 4.66
C GLY A 47 17.17 2.12 4.52
N GLU A 48 16.08 2.18 5.31
CA GLU A 48 15.01 1.17 5.31
C GLU A 48 15.54 -0.26 5.54
N LEU A 49 16.54 -0.42 6.43
CA LEU A 49 17.22 -1.69 6.66
C LEU A 49 16.56 -2.54 7.77
N ASN A 50 15.84 -1.90 8.68
CA ASN A 50 15.29 -2.52 9.88
C ASN A 50 13.76 -2.54 9.82
N ASN A 51 13.19 -3.71 9.59
CA ASN A 51 11.75 -3.89 9.72
C ASN A 51 11.32 -3.80 11.19
N LEU A 52 10.47 -2.83 11.49
CA LEU A 52 9.88 -2.56 12.80
C LEU A 52 8.45 -3.09 12.93
N PHE A 53 7.88 -3.73 11.91
CA PHE A 53 6.45 -4.04 11.87
C PHE A 53 6.01 -4.94 13.03
N GLU A 54 6.80 -5.95 13.38
CA GLU A 54 6.54 -6.83 14.53
C GLU A 54 6.95 -6.19 15.87
N LYS A 55 7.87 -5.22 15.84
CA LYS A 55 8.45 -4.57 17.04
C LYS A 55 7.60 -3.40 17.54
N GLU A 56 6.97 -2.67 16.62
CA GLU A 56 6.13 -1.49 16.89
C GLU A 56 4.73 -1.67 16.27
N PRO A 57 3.94 -2.67 16.72
CA PRO A 57 2.62 -2.95 16.15
C PRO A 57 1.64 -1.79 16.35
N GLU A 58 1.81 -1.01 17.42
CA GLU A 58 1.03 0.19 17.73
C GLU A 58 1.16 1.28 16.65
N THR A 59 2.31 1.37 15.97
CA THR A 59 2.51 2.28 14.83
C THR A 59 2.19 1.59 13.50
N GLY A 60 2.52 0.31 13.35
CA GLY A 60 2.33 -0.43 12.10
C GLY A 60 0.87 -0.75 11.77
N GLN A 61 0.06 -1.13 12.76
CA GLN A 61 -1.34 -1.54 12.53
C GLN A 61 -2.24 -0.40 12.04
N PRO A 62 -2.18 0.83 12.59
CA PRO A 62 -2.94 1.96 12.04
C PRO A 62 -2.62 2.25 10.57
N LEU A 63 -1.33 2.21 10.20
CA LEU A 63 -0.88 2.44 8.83
C LEU A 63 -1.34 1.33 7.88
N LEU A 64 -1.25 0.08 8.32
CA LEU A 64 -1.76 -1.05 7.55
C LEU A 64 -3.28 -0.94 7.33
N LYS A 65 -4.02 -0.55 8.37
CA LYS A 65 -5.46 -0.31 8.25
C LYS A 65 -5.76 0.80 7.24
N LEU A 66 -5.00 1.89 7.24
CA LEU A 66 -5.15 2.97 6.27
C LEU A 66 -4.95 2.49 4.82
N ILE A 67 -3.99 1.59 4.59
CA ILE A 67 -3.81 0.93 3.29
C ILE A 67 -5.04 0.09 2.93
N GLN A 68 -5.51 -0.75 3.85
CA GLN A 68 -6.65 -1.65 3.62
C GLN A 68 -7.93 -0.88 3.31
N ASP A 69 -8.25 0.14 4.11
CA ASP A 69 -9.43 0.99 3.93
C ASP A 69 -9.41 1.72 2.58
N ASN A 70 -8.24 2.21 2.15
CA ASN A 70 -8.09 2.88 0.87
C ASN A 70 -8.16 1.90 -0.32
N LEU A 71 -7.61 0.70 -0.17
CA LEU A 71 -7.70 -0.35 -1.19
C LEU A 71 -9.14 -0.84 -1.36
N GLU A 72 -9.88 -1.01 -0.27
CA GLU A 72 -11.28 -1.38 -0.32
C GLU A 72 -12.09 -0.32 -1.07
N LYS A 73 -11.97 0.96 -0.69
CA LYS A 73 -12.64 2.08 -1.37
C LYS A 73 -12.27 2.17 -2.86
N ALA A 74 -11.00 1.98 -3.20
CA ALA A 74 -10.55 2.00 -4.59
C ALA A 74 -11.16 0.82 -5.38
N ASN A 75 -11.16 -0.38 -4.80
CA ASN A 75 -11.76 -1.56 -5.40
C ASN A 75 -13.27 -1.45 -5.55
N GLU A 76 -13.96 -0.81 -4.61
CA GLU A 76 -15.38 -0.51 -4.75
C GLU A 76 -15.67 0.42 -5.92
N LYS A 77 -14.90 1.51 -6.09
CA LYS A 77 -15.04 2.41 -7.24
C LYS A 77 -14.84 1.68 -8.56
N ILE A 78 -13.82 0.83 -8.64
CA ILE A 78 -13.55 -0.03 -9.81
C ILE A 78 -14.73 -0.95 -10.10
N ARG A 79 -15.31 -1.59 -9.07
CA ARG A 79 -16.49 -2.46 -9.21
C ARG A 79 -17.73 -1.70 -9.67
N ARG A 80 -17.90 -0.45 -9.22
CA ARG A 80 -18.98 0.46 -9.66
C ARG A 80 -18.74 1.04 -11.07
N GLY A 81 -17.51 0.93 -11.59
CA GLY A 81 -17.13 1.47 -12.89
C GLY A 81 -16.98 2.99 -12.92
N GLU A 82 -16.68 3.58 -11.75
CA GLU A 82 -16.46 5.02 -11.53
C GLU A 82 -15.02 5.46 -11.88
#